data_AF-A0A3C0EFX4-F1
#
_entry.id   AF-A0A3C0EFX4-F1
#
_cell.length_a   1.000
_cell.length_b   1.000
_cell.length_c   1.000
_cell.angle_alpha   90.00
_cell.angle_beta   90.00
_cell.angle_gamma   90.00
#
_symmetry.space_group_name_H-M   'P 1'
#
loop_
_entity.id
_entity.type
_entity.pdbx_description
1 polymer ?
#
loop_
_entity_poly.entity_id
_entity_poly.type
_entity_poly.pdbx_seq_one_letter_code
_entity_poly.pdbx_strand_id
1 'polypeptide(L)'
;MRHHRLTLCLILLLQCAWLCVGTIHTTYAQQRAKYVFYFIGDGMGPLQREVGEQYLKGITNDPDATLLMNQLPVQGYIHTRSANNEVTDSAAAGTALACGHKTNNGAIGLLPDLKTSIPTIAELAHQFGLKVGILSTVTLDHATPACFYAHQANRSEYFPIAEQLAKSKFEYFAGGGLAGLKNDQQ
;
A
#
# COMPACT_ATOMS: atom_id res chain seq x y z
N MET A 1 48.14 -20.75 -42.45
CA MET A 1 47.05 -19.83 -41.98
C MET A 1 45.80 -20.52 -41.44
N ARG A 2 45.56 -21.83 -41.67
CA ARG A 2 44.31 -22.51 -41.25
C ARG A 2 44.31 -23.00 -39.79
N HIS A 3 45.47 -23.28 -39.21
CA HIS A 3 45.60 -23.74 -37.82
C HIS A 3 45.46 -22.61 -36.78
N HIS A 4 45.98 -21.40 -37.05
CA HIS A 4 45.82 -20.26 -36.13
C HIS A 4 44.37 -19.82 -35.91
N ARG A 5 43.49 -20.00 -36.91
CA ARG A 5 42.07 -19.66 -36.81
C ARG A 5 41.30 -20.63 -35.92
N LEU A 6 41.69 -21.91 -35.86
CA LEU A 6 41.07 -22.89 -34.95
C LEU A 6 41.51 -22.69 -33.50
N THR A 7 42.80 -22.41 -33.26
CA THR A 7 43.30 -22.19 -31.89
C THR A 7 42.71 -20.94 -31.26
N LEU A 8 42.54 -19.87 -32.04
CA LEU A 8 41.93 -18.62 -31.56
C LEU A 8 40.43 -18.82 -31.23
N CYS A 9 39.72 -19.64 -32.01
CA CYS A 9 38.31 -19.92 -31.79
C CYS A 9 38.08 -20.81 -30.54
N LEU A 10 38.98 -21.76 -30.29
CA LEU A 10 38.92 -22.61 -29.08
C LEU A 10 39.21 -21.80 -27.80
N ILE A 11 40.15 -20.85 -27.86
CA ILE A 11 40.47 -19.96 -26.73
C ILE A 11 39.30 -18.99 -26.45
N LEU A 12 38.64 -18.48 -27.49
CA LEU A 12 37.46 -17.61 -27.34
C LEU A 12 36.26 -18.37 -26.71
N LEU A 13 36.05 -19.63 -27.10
CA LEU A 13 35.00 -20.48 -26.56
C LEU A 13 35.26 -20.87 -25.09
N LEU A 14 36.52 -21.11 -24.73
CA LEU A 14 36.92 -21.39 -23.34
C LEU A 14 36.80 -20.16 -22.43
N GLN A 15 37.06 -18.95 -22.93
CA GLN A 15 36.82 -17.71 -22.18
C GLN A 15 35.33 -17.39 -21.99
N CYS A 16 34.50 -17.68 -23.00
CA CYS A 16 33.04 -17.54 -22.87
C CYS A 16 32.45 -18.50 -21.82
N ALA A 17 33.00 -19.72 -21.71
CA ALA A 17 32.54 -20.70 -20.73
C ALA A 17 32.85 -20.30 -19.28
N TRP A 18 33.93 -19.55 -19.03
CA TRP A 18 34.29 -19.05 -17.69
C TRP A 18 33.50 -17.79 -17.28
N LEU A 19 33.03 -16.99 -18.25
CA LEU A 19 32.17 -15.84 -18.00
C LEU A 19 30.73 -16.22 -17.59
N CYS A 20 30.28 -17.44 -17.90
CA CYS A 20 28.91 -17.89 -17.59
C CYS A 20 28.74 -18.58 -16.22
N VAL A 21 29.82 -18.83 -15.47
CA VAL A 21 29.74 -19.56 -14.17
C VAL A 21 29.66 -18.62 -12.96
N GLY A 22 29.69 -17.30 -13.19
CA GLY A 22 29.73 -16.28 -12.14
C GLY A 22 28.45 -15.46 -11.96
N THR A 23 27.26 -15.93 -12.35
CA THR A 23 26.02 -15.29 -11.87
C THR A 23 25.80 -15.67 -10.42
N ILE A 24 26.38 -14.89 -9.51
CA ILE A 24 25.96 -14.82 -8.11
C ILE A 24 24.48 -14.38 -8.17
N HIS A 25 23.57 -15.34 -8.10
CA HIS A 25 22.22 -15.05 -7.68
C HIS A 25 22.36 -14.57 -6.23
N THR A 26 22.39 -13.25 -6.06
CA THR A 26 22.15 -12.64 -4.76
C THR A 26 20.69 -12.94 -4.44
N THR A 27 20.44 -14.15 -3.93
CA THR A 27 19.22 -14.46 -3.22
C THR A 27 19.23 -13.52 -2.03
N TYR A 28 18.54 -12.38 -2.14
CA TYR A 28 18.17 -11.60 -0.98
C TYR A 28 17.36 -12.56 -0.11
N ALA A 29 18.01 -13.14 0.91
CA ALA A 29 17.32 -13.82 1.97
C ALA A 29 16.45 -12.74 2.62
N GLN A 30 15.19 -12.68 2.20
CA GLN A 30 14.24 -11.70 2.69
C GLN A 30 13.98 -12.05 4.15
N GLN A 31 14.78 -11.45 5.03
CA GLN A 31 14.58 -11.48 6.47
C GLN A 31 13.10 -11.16 6.71
N ARG A 32 12.42 -12.03 7.46
CA ARG A 32 11.00 -11.86 7.77
C ARG A 32 10.81 -10.46 8.37
N ALA A 33 9.95 -9.65 7.75
CA ALA A 33 9.67 -8.30 8.23
C ALA A 33 9.11 -8.37 9.65
N LYS A 34 9.78 -7.69 10.59
CA LYS A 34 9.33 -7.59 11.99
C LYS A 34 8.26 -6.51 12.15
N TYR A 35 8.33 -5.46 11.34
CA TYR A 35 7.41 -4.33 11.34
C TYR A 35 7.01 -3.99 9.91
N VAL A 36 5.77 -3.55 9.73
CA VAL A 36 5.26 -3.01 8.48
C VAL A 36 4.67 -1.64 8.79
N PHE A 37 5.22 -0.60 8.17
CA PHE A 37 4.67 0.75 8.22
C PHE A 37 4.05 1.04 6.87
N TYR A 38 2.73 1.27 6.86
CA TYR A 38 1.99 1.44 5.62
C TYR A 38 1.40 2.84 5.52
N PHE A 39 1.95 3.62 4.58
CA PHE A 39 1.57 5.01 4.37
C PHE A 39 0.68 5.14 3.14
N ILE A 40 -0.48 5.76 3.31
CA ILE A 40 -1.44 6.00 2.23
C ILE A 40 -1.62 7.51 2.09
N GLY A 41 -1.22 8.06 0.94
CA GLY A 41 -1.60 9.41 0.54
C GLY A 41 -2.91 9.37 -0.25
N ASP A 42 -4.02 9.73 0.38
CA ASP A 42 -5.32 9.77 -0.31
C ASP A 42 -5.28 10.79 -1.46
N GLY A 43 -5.62 10.35 -2.67
CA GLY A 43 -5.50 11.16 -3.89
C GLY A 43 -4.06 11.46 -4.36
N MET A 44 -3.04 10.81 -3.80
CA MET A 44 -1.63 11.08 -4.13
C MET A 44 -1.13 10.27 -5.34
N GLY A 45 -1.37 10.78 -6.54
CA GLY A 45 -0.79 10.26 -7.77
C GLY A 45 0.65 10.75 -8.02
N PRO A 46 1.28 10.29 -9.12
CA PRO A 46 2.63 10.73 -9.50
C PRO A 46 2.74 12.25 -9.67
N LEU A 47 1.70 12.91 -10.19
CA LEU A 47 1.69 14.37 -10.35
C LEU A 47 1.67 15.11 -9.01
N GLN A 48 0.88 14.64 -8.05
CA GLN A 48 0.85 15.21 -6.69
C GLN A 48 2.20 15.04 -6.00
N ARG A 49 2.89 13.91 -6.21
CA ARG A 49 4.25 13.66 -5.71
C ARG A 49 5.26 14.61 -6.33
N GLU A 50 5.20 14.81 -7.64
CA GLU A 50 6.10 15.73 -8.35
C GLU A 50 5.94 17.18 -7.85
N VAL A 51 4.70 17.67 -7.75
CA VAL A 51 4.43 19.01 -7.23
C VAL A 51 4.95 19.17 -5.79
N GLY A 52 4.78 18.14 -4.94
CA GLY A 52 5.32 18.14 -3.59
C GLY A 52 6.84 18.21 -3.53
N GLU A 53 7.54 17.53 -4.44
CA GLU A 53 9.00 17.59 -4.52
C GLU A 53 9.48 18.96 -5.00
N GLN A 54 8.83 19.54 -6.01
CA GLN A 54 9.16 20.88 -6.50
C GLN A 54 8.95 21.95 -5.42
N TYR A 55 7.87 21.80 -4.63
CA TYR A 55 7.65 22.66 -3.46
C TYR A 55 8.77 22.50 -2.42
N LEU A 56 9.20 21.27 -2.13
CA LEU A 56 10.31 20.99 -1.21
C LEU A 56 11.59 21.71 -1.66
N LYS A 57 11.98 21.57 -2.93
CA LYS A 57 13.14 22.26 -3.52
C LYS A 57 13.06 23.78 -3.34
N GLY A 58 11.87 24.34 -3.54
CA GLY A 58 11.61 25.77 -3.36
C GLY A 58 11.79 26.24 -1.91
N ILE A 59 11.29 25.49 -0.92
CA ILE A 59 11.39 25.88 0.50
C ILE A 59 12.77 25.62 1.12
N THR A 60 13.53 24.64 0.60
CA THR A 60 14.89 24.34 1.05
C THR A 60 15.95 25.14 0.29
N ASN A 61 15.60 25.75 -0.85
CA ASN A 61 16.53 26.35 -1.80
C ASN A 61 17.64 25.37 -2.23
N ASP A 62 17.28 24.08 -2.31
CA ASP A 62 18.16 22.98 -2.68
C ASP A 62 17.57 22.29 -3.92
N PRO A 63 18.20 22.40 -5.10
CA PRO A 63 17.69 21.79 -6.33
C PRO A 63 17.74 20.26 -6.30
N ASP A 64 18.58 19.67 -5.45
CA ASP A 64 18.77 18.21 -5.33
C ASP A 64 17.87 17.61 -4.24
N ALA A 65 17.11 18.44 -3.50
CA ALA A 65 16.18 17.97 -2.49
C ALA A 65 15.10 17.07 -3.13
N THR A 66 14.87 15.89 -2.54
CA THR A 66 13.90 14.92 -3.04
C THR A 66 13.03 14.38 -1.90
N LEU A 67 11.77 14.06 -2.21
CA LEU A 67 10.87 13.44 -1.23
C LEU A 67 11.39 12.06 -0.84
N LEU A 68 11.39 11.75 0.47
CA LEU A 68 11.87 10.46 0.98
C LEU A 68 11.18 9.25 0.31
N MET A 69 9.89 9.36 0.01
CA MET A 69 9.16 8.29 -0.68
C MET A 69 9.63 8.04 -2.12
N ASN A 70 10.21 9.05 -2.79
CA ASN A 70 10.77 8.91 -4.14
C ASN A 70 12.10 8.16 -4.11
N GLN A 71 12.78 8.10 -2.95
CA GLN A 71 14.05 7.40 -2.74
C GLN A 71 13.87 5.93 -2.38
N LEU A 72 12.64 5.43 -2.22
CA LEU A 72 12.39 4.02 -1.93
C LEU A 72 12.93 3.16 -3.10
N PRO A 73 13.63 2.04 -2.81
CA PRO A 73 14.40 1.30 -3.81
C PRO A 73 13.52 0.54 -4.82
N VAL A 74 12.23 0.37 -4.51
CA VAL A 74 11.28 -0.35 -5.36
C VAL A 74 10.06 0.54 -5.59
N GLN A 75 9.69 0.68 -6.87
CA GLN A 75 8.54 1.45 -7.30
C GLN A 75 7.71 0.60 -8.28
N GLY A 76 6.40 0.78 -8.26
CA GLY A 76 5.48 0.05 -9.12
C GLY A 76 4.22 0.83 -9.40
N TYR A 77 3.49 0.41 -10.43
CA TYR A 77 2.20 0.96 -10.80
C TYR A 77 1.11 -0.09 -10.61
N ILE A 78 -0.08 0.37 -10.19
CA ILE A 78 -1.23 -0.49 -9.96
C ILE A 78 -2.47 0.07 -10.68
N HIS A 79 -3.40 -0.81 -11.04
CA HIS A 79 -4.70 -0.42 -11.58
C HIS A 79 -5.73 -0.28 -10.46
N THR A 80 -6.23 0.94 -10.28
CA THR A 80 -7.08 1.32 -9.13
C THR A 80 -8.58 1.17 -9.35
N ARG A 81 -9.05 0.78 -10.55
CA ARG A 81 -10.50 0.62 -10.80
C ARG A 81 -11.19 -0.24 -9.73
N SER A 82 -12.40 0.13 -9.36
CA SER A 82 -13.25 -0.66 -8.46
C SER A 82 -13.94 -1.79 -9.24
N ALA A 83 -14.81 -2.56 -8.57
CA ALA A 83 -15.58 -3.62 -9.23
C ALA A 83 -16.69 -3.08 -10.14
N ASN A 84 -17.17 -1.85 -9.90
CA ASN A 84 -18.30 -1.25 -10.60
C ASN A 84 -17.98 0.08 -11.29
N ASN A 85 -16.74 0.59 -11.21
CA ASN A 85 -16.36 1.86 -11.84
C ASN A 85 -14.87 1.89 -12.21
N GLU A 86 -14.53 2.57 -13.31
CA GLU A 86 -13.14 2.86 -13.69
C GLU A 86 -12.47 3.83 -12.73
N VAL A 87 -13.25 4.78 -12.18
CA VAL A 87 -12.80 5.71 -11.14
C VAL A 87 -13.28 5.22 -9.78
N THR A 88 -12.34 4.69 -8.99
CA THR A 88 -12.61 4.24 -7.62
C THR A 88 -12.83 5.41 -6.66
N ASP A 89 -13.53 5.14 -5.56
CA ASP A 89 -13.50 5.98 -4.37
C ASP A 89 -12.52 5.44 -3.31
N SER A 90 -12.33 6.19 -2.22
CA SER A 90 -11.43 5.78 -1.12
C SER A 90 -11.85 4.47 -0.43
N ALA A 91 -13.16 4.13 -0.40
CA ALA A 91 -13.64 2.93 0.26
C ALA A 91 -13.32 1.65 -0.53
N ALA A 92 -13.61 1.65 -1.84
CA ALA A 92 -13.27 0.51 -2.67
C ALA A 92 -11.75 0.34 -2.83
N ALA A 93 -11.01 1.45 -2.96
CA ALA A 93 -9.55 1.43 -3.01
C ALA A 93 -8.95 0.92 -1.70
N GLY A 94 -9.40 1.47 -0.56
CA GLY A 94 -8.96 1.06 0.77
C GLY A 94 -9.25 -0.42 1.03
N THR A 95 -10.42 -0.92 0.64
CA THR A 95 -10.76 -2.35 0.74
C THR A 95 -9.82 -3.22 -0.10
N ALA A 96 -9.50 -2.81 -1.32
CA ALA A 96 -8.54 -3.55 -2.14
C ALA A 96 -7.14 -3.58 -1.51
N LEU A 97 -6.70 -2.46 -0.92
CA LEU A 97 -5.41 -2.38 -0.23
C LEU A 97 -5.37 -3.17 1.08
N ALA A 98 -6.46 -3.16 1.86
CA ALA A 98 -6.53 -3.78 3.17
C ALA A 98 -6.87 -5.27 3.10
N CYS A 99 -7.73 -5.68 2.17
CA CYS A 99 -8.28 -7.04 2.09
C CYS A 99 -7.76 -7.83 0.89
N GLY A 100 -7.14 -7.18 -0.10
CA GLY A 100 -6.66 -7.85 -1.33
C GLY A 100 -7.74 -8.16 -2.37
N HIS A 101 -8.96 -7.63 -2.19
CA HIS A 101 -10.09 -7.87 -3.08
C HIS A 101 -10.75 -6.57 -3.56
N LYS A 102 -11.12 -6.52 -4.85
CA LYS A 102 -11.90 -5.40 -5.40
C LYS A 102 -13.35 -5.49 -4.94
N THR A 103 -13.95 -4.33 -4.66
CA THR A 103 -15.35 -4.17 -4.30
C THR A 103 -15.98 -2.97 -5.01
N ASN A 104 -17.27 -2.73 -4.77
CA ASN A 104 -18.00 -1.59 -5.34
C ASN A 104 -17.62 -0.29 -4.64
N ASN A 105 -17.67 0.84 -5.35
CA ASN A 105 -17.49 2.16 -4.73
C ASN A 105 -18.42 2.32 -3.51
N GLY A 106 -17.88 2.88 -2.42
CA GLY A 106 -18.59 3.07 -1.17
C GLY A 106 -18.56 1.86 -0.22
N ALA A 107 -18.23 0.65 -0.68
CA ALA A 107 -18.15 -0.52 0.19
C ALA A 107 -16.82 -0.59 0.95
N ILE A 108 -16.88 -1.00 2.22
CA ILE A 108 -15.73 -1.16 3.13
C ILE A 108 -15.68 -2.63 3.55
N GLY A 109 -14.58 -3.32 3.27
CA GLY A 109 -14.30 -4.66 3.83
C GLY A 109 -15.26 -5.77 3.37
N LEU A 110 -16.05 -5.55 2.32
CA LEU A 110 -17.02 -6.51 1.77
C LEU A 110 -16.71 -6.82 0.30
N LEU A 111 -17.08 -8.01 -0.18
CA LEU A 111 -17.11 -8.33 -1.61
C LEU A 111 -18.19 -7.52 -2.36
N PRO A 112 -18.18 -7.52 -3.71
CA PRO A 112 -19.19 -6.82 -4.52
C PRO A 112 -20.65 -7.23 -4.26
N ASP A 113 -20.89 -8.34 -3.57
CA ASP A 113 -22.23 -8.77 -3.14
C ASP A 113 -22.78 -7.96 -1.95
N LEU A 114 -21.94 -7.11 -1.35
CA LEU A 114 -22.23 -6.27 -0.18
C LEU A 114 -22.69 -7.05 1.06
N LYS A 115 -22.33 -8.34 1.14
CA LYS A 115 -22.71 -9.23 2.23
C LYS A 115 -21.54 -10.01 2.77
N THR A 116 -20.65 -10.47 1.90
CA THR A 116 -19.54 -11.32 2.29
C THR A 116 -18.39 -10.46 2.80
N SER A 117 -18.12 -10.55 4.11
CA SER A 117 -17.00 -9.89 4.77
C SER A 117 -15.67 -10.57 4.45
N ILE A 118 -14.62 -9.78 4.30
CA ILE A 118 -13.27 -10.22 3.99
C ILE A 118 -12.35 -9.73 5.10
N PRO A 119 -11.61 -10.61 5.79
CA PRO A 119 -10.65 -10.19 6.80
C PRO A 119 -9.63 -9.19 6.25
N THR A 120 -9.40 -8.11 6.99
CA THR A 120 -8.37 -7.14 6.63
C THR A 120 -6.99 -7.64 7.04
N ILE A 121 -5.93 -7.11 6.42
CA ILE A 121 -4.55 -7.41 6.81
C ILE A 121 -4.25 -7.03 8.26
N ALA A 122 -4.91 -5.99 8.79
CA ALA A 122 -4.77 -5.56 10.17
C ALA A 122 -5.46 -6.55 11.12
N GLU A 123 -6.66 -7.01 10.78
CA GLU A 123 -7.34 -8.06 11.57
C GLU A 123 -6.54 -9.35 11.59
N LEU A 124 -6.02 -9.77 10.43
CA LEU A 124 -5.14 -10.94 10.32
C LEU A 124 -3.88 -10.75 11.17
N ALA A 125 -3.21 -9.60 11.07
CA ALA A 125 -2.03 -9.30 11.88
C ALA A 125 -2.32 -9.42 13.38
N HIS A 126 -3.44 -8.85 13.84
CA HIS A 126 -3.88 -8.93 15.23
C HIS A 126 -4.21 -10.37 15.65
N GLN A 127 -4.89 -11.15 14.80
CA GLN A 127 -5.15 -12.58 15.03
C GLN A 127 -3.86 -13.40 15.16
N PHE A 128 -2.80 -13.02 14.45
CA PHE A 128 -1.48 -13.63 14.56
C PHE A 128 -0.61 -13.06 15.70
N GLY A 129 -1.19 -12.26 16.60
CA GLY A 129 -0.52 -11.72 17.79
C GLY A 129 0.44 -10.55 17.52
N LEU A 130 0.33 -9.93 16.34
CA LEU A 130 1.02 -8.67 16.05
C LEU A 130 0.20 -7.50 16.56
N LYS A 131 0.89 -6.44 17.01
CA LYS A 131 0.23 -5.19 17.39
C LYS A 131 -0.15 -4.39 16.17
N VAL A 132 -1.32 -3.77 16.21
CA VAL A 132 -1.90 -2.95 15.15
C VAL A 132 -2.09 -1.53 15.63
N GLY A 133 -1.69 -0.57 14.79
CA GLY A 133 -1.95 0.84 14.98
C GLY A 133 -2.53 1.46 13.71
N ILE A 134 -3.59 2.24 13.85
CA ILE A 134 -4.22 2.98 12.74
C ILE A 134 -4.12 4.47 13.01
N LEU A 135 -3.42 5.17 12.12
CA LEU A 135 -3.18 6.61 12.22
C LEU A 135 -3.72 7.31 10.99
N SER A 136 -4.39 8.45 11.19
CA SER A 136 -4.98 9.22 10.11
C SER A 136 -4.99 10.72 10.43
N THR A 137 -4.91 11.57 9.41
CA THR A 137 -5.14 13.02 9.57
C THR A 137 -6.61 13.39 9.50
N VAL A 138 -7.47 12.47 9.04
CA VAL A 138 -8.94 12.63 8.99
C VAL A 138 -9.62 11.91 10.15
N THR A 139 -10.95 11.99 10.24
CA THR A 139 -11.73 11.23 11.23
C THR A 139 -11.49 9.73 11.08
N LEU A 140 -11.46 9.02 12.20
CA LEU A 140 -11.12 7.60 12.20
C LEU A 140 -12.17 6.74 11.50
N ASP A 141 -13.42 7.19 11.49
CA ASP A 141 -14.56 6.60 10.78
C ASP A 141 -14.67 7.01 9.31
N HIS A 142 -13.69 7.75 8.77
CA HIS A 142 -13.57 7.96 7.34
C HIS A 142 -13.14 6.67 6.61
N ALA A 143 -13.45 6.55 5.32
CA ALA A 143 -13.27 5.31 4.56
C ALA A 143 -11.84 4.73 4.63
N THR A 144 -10.81 5.57 4.42
CA THR A 144 -9.41 5.11 4.32
C THR A 144 -8.93 4.39 5.59
N PRO A 145 -9.05 4.96 6.81
CA PRO A 145 -8.77 4.22 8.04
C PRO A 145 -9.78 3.07 8.30
N ALA A 146 -11.08 3.29 8.03
CA ALA A 146 -12.12 2.29 8.27
C ALA A 146 -11.91 0.96 7.53
N CYS A 147 -11.34 0.99 6.32
CA CYS A 147 -11.06 -0.22 5.54
C CYS A 147 -10.12 -1.22 6.22
N PHE A 148 -9.41 -0.82 7.28
CA PHE A 148 -8.51 -1.69 8.02
C PHE A 148 -9.15 -2.33 9.26
N TYR A 149 -10.35 -1.91 9.67
CA TYR A 149 -10.97 -2.44 10.90
C TYR A 149 -12.49 -2.65 10.81
N ALA A 150 -13.13 -2.22 9.72
CA ALA A 150 -14.58 -2.25 9.58
C ALA A 150 -15.05 -2.93 8.30
N HIS A 151 -16.32 -3.37 8.33
CA HIS A 151 -17.03 -3.99 7.24
C HIS A 151 -18.44 -3.39 7.13
N GLN A 152 -18.70 -2.64 6.06
CA GLN A 152 -19.97 -1.96 5.81
C GLN A 152 -20.27 -1.85 4.32
N ALA A 153 -21.54 -1.98 3.96
CA ALA A 153 -21.99 -1.82 2.57
C ALA A 153 -21.87 -0.37 2.06
N ASN A 154 -21.83 0.59 2.97
CA ASN A 154 -21.71 2.01 2.65
C ASN A 154 -20.77 2.72 3.64
N ARG A 155 -19.80 3.46 3.11
CA ARG A 155 -18.81 4.25 3.85
C ARG A 155 -19.41 5.38 4.70
N SER A 156 -20.65 5.76 4.44
CA SER A 156 -21.38 6.77 5.21
C SER A 156 -22.03 6.21 6.48
N GLU A 157 -21.93 4.90 6.73
CA GLU A 157 -22.41 4.25 7.97
C GLU A 157 -21.47 4.55 9.15
N TYR A 158 -21.27 5.84 9.45
CA TYR A 158 -20.27 6.30 10.42
C TYR A 158 -20.46 5.73 11.82
N PHE A 159 -21.70 5.61 12.29
CA PHE A 159 -21.97 5.07 13.62
C PHE A 159 -21.61 3.57 13.72
N PRO A 160 -22.09 2.68 12.84
CA PRO A 160 -21.62 1.29 12.81
C PRO A 160 -20.11 1.15 12.62
N ILE A 161 -19.48 2.01 11.81
CA ILE A 161 -18.02 2.02 11.63
C ILE A 161 -17.33 2.36 12.95
N ALA A 162 -17.76 3.41 13.64
CA ALA A 162 -17.21 3.81 14.94
C ALA A 162 -17.39 2.70 16.01
N GLU A 163 -18.50 1.98 15.98
CA GLU A 163 -18.72 0.84 16.87
C GLU A 163 -17.71 -0.29 16.60
N GLN A 164 -17.44 -0.59 15.33
CA GLN A 164 -16.46 -1.61 14.94
C GLN A 164 -15.02 -1.20 15.30
N LEU A 165 -14.69 0.10 15.26
CA LEU A 165 -13.42 0.62 15.77
C LEU A 165 -13.22 0.20 17.23
N ALA A 166 -14.21 0.45 18.10
CA ALA A 166 -14.13 0.10 19.51
C ALA A 166 -14.06 -1.42 19.73
N LYS A 167 -14.75 -2.21 18.89
CA LYS A 167 -14.77 -3.68 18.95
C LYS A 167 -13.52 -4.35 18.39
N SER A 168 -12.72 -3.66 17.57
CA SER A 168 -11.51 -4.20 16.92
C SER A 168 -10.44 -4.67 17.91
N LYS A 169 -10.37 -4.01 19.09
CA LYS A 169 -9.36 -4.22 20.12
C LYS A 169 -7.91 -3.98 19.65
N PHE A 170 -7.71 -3.28 18.54
CA PHE A 170 -6.36 -2.90 18.11
C PHE A 170 -5.71 -1.97 19.14
N GLU A 171 -4.39 -2.04 19.24
CA GLU A 171 -3.64 -1.42 20.32
C GLU A 171 -3.62 0.11 20.24
N TYR A 172 -3.76 0.68 19.05
CA TYR A 172 -3.62 2.12 18.89
C TYR A 172 -4.46 2.70 17.76
N PHE A 173 -5.17 3.78 18.08
CA PHE A 173 -5.85 4.64 17.11
C PHE A 173 -5.47 6.08 17.37
N ALA A 174 -5.12 6.82 16.32
CA ALA A 174 -4.94 8.27 16.40
C ALA A 174 -5.39 8.96 15.12
N GLY A 175 -6.15 10.04 15.26
CA GLY A 175 -6.51 10.88 14.14
C GLY A 175 -7.53 11.94 14.54
N GLY A 176 -8.36 12.34 13.58
CA GLY A 176 -9.53 13.15 13.89
C GLY A 176 -10.51 12.40 14.81
N GLY A 177 -11.51 13.12 15.32
CA GLY A 177 -12.60 12.52 16.10
C GLY A 177 -13.45 11.54 15.28
N LEU A 178 -14.62 11.18 15.81
CA LEU A 178 -15.60 10.34 15.12
C LEU A 178 -16.71 11.23 14.57
N ALA A 179 -16.86 11.26 13.24
CA ALA A 179 -17.88 12.06 12.56
C ALA A 179 -19.30 11.60 12.94
N GLY A 180 -19.51 10.28 13.07
CA GLY A 180 -20.80 9.67 13.41
C GLY A 180 -21.28 9.92 14.84
N LEU A 181 -20.45 10.52 15.71
CA LEU A 181 -20.82 10.87 17.09
C LEU A 181 -21.17 12.37 17.26
N LYS A 182 -21.24 13.14 16.18
CA LYS A 182 -21.77 14.52 16.25
C LYS A 182 -23.28 14.45 16.47
N ASN A 183 -23.70 14.63 17.73
CA ASN A 183 -25.10 14.56 18.15
C ASN A 183 -26.00 15.62 17.49
N ASP A 184 -27.23 15.19 17.25
CA ASP A 184 -28.46 15.93 16.97
C ASP A 184 -28.89 16.86 18.14
N GLN A 185 -27.98 17.68 18.66
CA GLN A 185 -28.25 18.70 19.70
C GLN A 185 -27.53 20.04 19.45
N GLN A 186 -27.70 20.60 18.26
CA GLN A 186 -27.55 22.05 18.04
C GLN A 186 -28.81 22.61 17.39
#